data_AF-A0AAW2Z145-F1
#
_entry.id   AF-A0AAW2Z145-F1
#
_cell.length_a   1.000
_cell.length_b   1.000
_cell.length_c   1.000
_cell.angle_alpha   90.00
_cell.angle_beta   90.00
_cell.angle_gamma   90.00
#
_symmetry.space_group_name_H-M   'P 1'
#
loop_
_entity.id
_entity.type
_entity.pdbx_description
1 polymer ?
#
loop_
_entity_poly.entity_id
_entity_poly.type
_entity_poly.pdbx_seq_one_letter_code
_entity_poly.pdbx_strand_id
1 'polypeptide(L)'
;MVEAGLAKVIYDNRKNLQISKIPKLEETMALVVLILNIIFPGIGTIVAAILTDSDEKRKWNLIFGVLQILLSFLLIGWLWSILWGVIIYYRNTGAMKNMPDALLS
;
A
#
# COMPACT_ATOMS: atom_id res chain seq x y z
N MET A 1 -32.05 -8.42 11.64
CA MET A 1 -31.67 -8.35 10.20
C MET A 1 -31.15 -6.97 9.81
N VAL A 2 -31.79 -5.86 10.23
CA VAL A 2 -31.35 -4.48 9.91
C VAL A 2 -29.97 -4.15 10.50
N GLU A 3 -29.71 -4.49 11.77
CA GLU A 3 -28.43 -4.20 12.44
C GLU A 3 -27.22 -4.88 11.78
N ALA A 4 -27.38 -6.13 11.36
CA ALA A 4 -26.34 -6.86 10.64
C ALA A 4 -26.02 -6.22 9.27
N GLY A 5 -27.03 -5.68 8.59
CA GLY A 5 -26.84 -4.92 7.35
C GLY A 5 -26.07 -3.63 7.57
N LEU A 6 -26.40 -2.88 8.62
CA LEU A 6 -25.72 -1.63 8.97
C LEU A 6 -24.24 -1.86 9.33
N ALA A 7 -23.97 -2.89 10.15
CA ALA A 7 -22.61 -3.25 10.55
C ALA A 7 -21.72 -3.57 9.34
N LYS A 8 -22.27 -4.31 8.36
CA LYS A 8 -21.56 -4.62 7.11
C LYS A 8 -21.25 -3.37 6.29
N VAL A 9 -22.22 -2.46 6.12
CA VAL A 9 -22.01 -1.21 5.36
C VAL A 9 -20.93 -0.33 6.00
N ILE A 10 -20.93 -0.21 7.33
CA ILE A 10 -19.91 0.58 8.05
C ILE A 10 -18.52 -0.02 7.85
N TYR A 11 -18.41 -1.34 7.95
CA TYR A 11 -17.15 -2.06 7.73
C TYR A 11 -16.64 -1.87 6.29
N ASP A 12 -17.51 -2.06 5.28
CA ASP A 12 -17.15 -1.90 3.87
C ASP A 12 -16.70 -0.45 3.56
N ASN A 13 -17.38 0.55 4.12
CA ASN A 13 -16.98 1.96 3.99
C ASN A 13 -15.61 2.24 4.62
N ARG A 14 -15.35 1.73 5.83
CA ARG A 14 -14.03 1.87 6.47
C ARG A 14 -12.93 1.27 5.60
N LYS A 15 -13.14 0.04 5.11
CA LYS A 15 -12.19 -0.65 4.24
C LYS A 15 -11.90 0.18 2.99
N ASN A 16 -12.93 0.71 2.32
CA ASN A 16 -12.75 1.57 1.15
C ASN A 16 -11.96 2.87 1.45
N LEU A 17 -12.14 3.46 2.64
CA LEU A 17 -11.38 4.64 3.09
C LEU A 17 -9.91 4.34 3.38
N GLN A 18 -9.57 3.17 3.89
CA GLN A 18 -8.16 2.76 4.08
C GLN A 18 -7.50 2.54 2.71
N ILE A 19 -8.21 1.84 1.84
CA ILE A 19 -7.76 1.49 0.50
C ILE A 19 -7.57 2.74 -0.39
N SER A 20 -8.36 3.79 -0.15
CA SER A 20 -8.24 5.04 -0.90
C SER A 20 -6.90 5.75 -0.69
N LYS A 21 -6.20 5.51 0.42
CA LYS A 21 -4.89 6.10 0.74
C LYS A 21 -3.73 5.47 -0.04
N ILE A 22 -3.90 4.24 -0.52
CA ILE A 22 -2.88 3.51 -1.29
C ILE A 22 -2.77 4.15 -2.69
N PRO A 23 -1.55 4.34 -3.22
CA PRO A 23 -1.36 4.86 -4.57
C PRO A 23 -2.00 3.93 -5.61
N LYS A 24 -2.69 4.54 -6.58
CA LYS A 24 -3.20 3.83 -7.75
C LYS A 24 -2.14 3.93 -8.84
N LEU A 25 -1.76 2.79 -9.37
CA LEU A 25 -0.73 2.60 -10.38
C LEU A 25 -1.25 1.66 -11.45
N GLU A 26 -0.62 1.66 -12.62
CA GLU A 26 -0.77 0.56 -13.57
C GLU A 26 -0.32 -0.76 -12.93
N GLU A 27 -0.99 -1.87 -13.24
CA GLU A 27 -0.73 -3.19 -12.67
C GLU A 27 0.73 -3.62 -12.83
N THR A 28 1.30 -3.45 -14.03
CA THR A 28 2.70 -3.75 -14.31
C THR A 28 3.64 -2.91 -13.46
N MET A 29 3.36 -1.62 -13.29
CA MET A 29 4.16 -0.73 -12.44
C MET A 29 4.06 -1.10 -10.96
N ALA A 30 2.89 -1.55 -10.51
CA ALA A 30 2.72 -2.04 -9.14
C ALA A 30 3.54 -3.30 -8.86
N LEU A 31 3.65 -4.21 -9.84
CA LEU A 31 4.52 -5.38 -9.76
C LEU A 31 6.01 -4.97 -9.71
N VAL A 32 6.42 -4.02 -10.55
CA VAL A 32 7.78 -3.47 -10.54
C VAL A 32 8.11 -2.85 -9.19
N VAL A 33 7.19 -2.07 -8.60
CA VAL A 33 7.33 -1.49 -7.26
C VAL A 33 7.53 -2.57 -6.19
N LEU A 34 6.76 -3.67 -6.24
CA LEU A 34 6.93 -4.79 -5.32
C LEU A 34 8.32 -5.42 -5.45
N ILE A 35 8.75 -5.72 -6.68
CA ILE A 35 10.09 -6.29 -6.94
C ILE A 35 11.18 -5.36 -6.43
N LEU A 36 11.06 -4.05 -6.68
CA LEU A 36 12.00 -3.05 -6.20
C LEU A 36 12.06 -3.02 -4.67
N ASN A 37 10.94 -3.09 -3.96
CA ASN A 37 10.92 -3.08 -2.50
C ASN A 37 11.51 -4.37 -1.87
N ILE A 38 11.51 -5.50 -2.60
CA ILE A 38 12.18 -6.73 -2.16
C ILE A 38 13.70 -6.58 -2.23
N ILE A 39 14.23 -6.00 -3.31
CA ILE A 39 15.67 -5.87 -3.54
C ILE A 39 16.25 -4.65 -2.80
N PHE A 40 15.57 -3.51 -2.88
CA PHE A 40 15.99 -2.22 -2.34
C PHE A 40 14.87 -1.59 -1.51
N PRO A 41 14.95 -1.64 -0.18
CA PRO A 41 13.90 -1.10 0.68
C PRO A 41 13.72 0.40 0.45
N GLY A 42 12.48 0.80 0.23
CA GLY A 42 12.05 2.18 0.08
C GLY A 42 12.18 2.77 -1.33
N ILE A 43 13.00 2.21 -2.21
CA ILE A 43 13.13 2.71 -3.60
C ILE A 43 11.83 2.50 -4.38
N GLY A 44 11.24 1.30 -4.31
CA GLY A 44 9.96 1.04 -4.96
C GLY A 44 8.85 1.95 -4.43
N THR A 45 8.84 2.22 -3.13
CA THR A 45 7.88 3.15 -2.52
C THR A 45 8.06 4.60 -3.00
N ILE A 46 9.30 5.07 -3.22
CA ILE A 46 9.56 6.39 -3.83
C ILE A 46 9.09 6.42 -5.29
N VAL A 47 9.34 5.35 -6.06
CA VAL A 47 8.83 5.23 -7.44
C VAL A 47 7.30 5.29 -7.45
N ALA A 48 6.63 4.57 -6.54
CA ALA A 48 5.18 4.63 -6.38
C ALA A 48 4.68 6.05 -6.03
N ALA A 49 5.45 6.85 -5.29
CA ALA A 49 5.14 8.25 -5.00
C ALA A 49 5.18 9.13 -6.25
N ILE A 50 6.12 8.89 -7.15
CA ILE A 50 6.26 9.65 -8.40
C ILE A 50 5.12 9.28 -9.37
N LEU A 51 4.77 8.00 -9.44
CA LEU A 51 3.77 7.49 -10.38
C LEU A 51 2.31 7.71 -9.94
N THR A 52 2.06 8.15 -8.70
CA THR A 52 0.68 8.46 -8.25
C THR A 52 0.24 9.85 -8.70
N ASP A 53 -1.00 9.96 -9.17
CA ASP A 53 -1.63 11.22 -9.60
C ASP A 53 -2.05 12.14 -8.43
N SER A 54 -2.11 11.59 -7.21
CA SER A 54 -2.51 12.36 -6.02
C SER A 54 -1.30 12.91 -5.26
N ASP A 55 -1.26 14.24 -5.10
CA ASP A 55 -0.20 14.93 -4.36
C ASP A 55 -0.13 14.54 -2.88
N GLU A 56 -1.28 14.28 -2.25
CA GLU A 56 -1.31 13.82 -0.85
C GLU A 56 -0.66 12.44 -0.74
N LYS A 57 -1.02 11.50 -1.62
CA LYS A 57 -0.42 10.17 -1.65
C LYS A 57 1.06 10.23 -1.99
N ARG A 58 1.45 11.11 -2.91
CA ARG A 58 2.85 11.33 -3.26
C ARG A 58 3.66 11.69 -2.02
N LYS A 59 3.24 12.71 -1.27
CA LYS A 59 3.94 13.16 -0.05
C LYS A 59 4.13 12.03 0.95
N TRP A 60 3.07 11.29 1.27
CA TRP A 60 3.14 10.19 2.25
C TRP A 60 4.02 9.03 1.78
N ASN A 61 3.91 8.62 0.51
CA ASN A 61 4.76 7.55 -0.02
C ASN A 61 6.23 7.97 -0.11
N LEU A 62 6.52 9.24 -0.40
CA LEU A 62 7.90 9.76 -0.37
C LEU A 62 8.49 9.68 1.05
N ILE A 63 7.73 10.09 2.06
CA ILE A 63 8.12 10.00 3.46
C ILE A 63 8.34 8.54 3.87
N PHE A 64 7.40 7.64 3.54
CA PHE A 64 7.52 6.21 3.84
C PHE A 64 8.72 5.58 3.16
N GLY A 65 8.98 5.90 1.89
CA GLY A 65 10.14 5.40 1.17
C GLY A 65 11.47 5.84 1.80
N VAL A 66 11.58 7.11 2.20
CA VAL A 66 12.77 7.61 2.92
C VAL A 66 12.92 6.95 4.29
N LEU A 67 11.82 6.81 5.05
CA LEU A 67 11.86 6.11 6.34
C LEU A 67 12.22 4.64 6.20
N GLN A 68 11.75 3.95 5.16
CA GLN A 68 12.09 2.56 4.88
C GLN A 68 13.59 2.42 4.57
N ILE A 69 14.18 3.34 3.81
CA ILE A 69 15.64 3.38 3.57
C ILE A 69 16.38 3.60 4.89
N LEU A 70 15.95 4.59 5.69
CA LEU A 70 16.58 4.90 6.97
C LEU A 70 16.44 3.78 7.99
N LEU A 71 15.35 3.01 7.99
CA LEU A 71 15.13 1.90 8.92
C LEU A 71 15.59 0.55 8.37
N SER A 72 16.08 0.51 7.12
CA SER A 72 16.46 -0.74 6.46
C SER A 72 17.63 -1.44 7.16
N PHE A 73 18.54 -0.68 7.79
CA PHE A 73 19.65 -1.23 8.57
C PHE A 73 19.19 -2.05 9.79
N LEU A 74 17.97 -1.83 10.28
CA LEU A 74 17.37 -2.60 11.38
C LEU A 74 16.54 -3.79 10.89
N LEU A 75 16.53 -4.10 9.58
CA LEU A 75 15.64 -5.05 8.90
C LEU A 75 14.13 -4.71 8.98
N ILE A 76 13.72 -3.90 9.95
CA ILE A 76 12.35 -3.41 10.13
C ILE A 76 11.90 -2.60 8.90
N GLY A 77 12.76 -1.69 8.41
CA GLY A 77 12.46 -0.90 7.21
C GLY A 77 12.31 -1.76 5.95
N TRP A 78 13.02 -2.90 5.89
CA TRP A 78 12.95 -3.81 4.77
C TRP A 78 11.68 -4.65 4.74
N LEU A 79 11.32 -5.28 5.87
CA LEU A 79 10.04 -5.98 5.98
C LEU A 79 8.85 -5.05 5.73
N TRP A 80 8.90 -3.83 6.27
CA TRP A 80 7.88 -2.83 6.02
C TRP A 80 7.79 -2.46 4.52
N SER A 81 8.94 -2.34 3.84
CA SER A 81 8.97 -2.07 2.40
C SER A 81 8.30 -3.16 1.58
N ILE A 82 8.56 -4.43 1.90
CA ILE A 82 7.93 -5.58 1.22
C ILE A 82 6.42 -5.58 1.47
N LEU A 83 5.99 -5.44 2.72
CA LEU A 83 4.55 -5.38 3.06
C LEU A 83 3.85 -4.25 2.29
N TRP A 84 4.46 -3.07 2.24
CA TRP A 84 3.91 -1.95 1.48
C TRP A 84 3.85 -2.21 -0.03
N GLY A 85 4.87 -2.88 -0.58
CA GLY A 85 4.88 -3.32 -1.98
C GLY A 85 3.73 -4.28 -2.29
N VAL A 86 3.46 -5.24 -1.39
CA VAL A 86 2.34 -6.18 -1.52
C VAL A 86 1.01 -5.44 -1.48
N ILE A 87 0.83 -4.50 -0.55
CA ILE A 87 -0.39 -3.69 -0.43
C ILE A 87 -0.66 -2.90 -1.73
N ILE A 88 0.38 -2.27 -2.30
CA ILE A 88 0.29 -1.55 -3.56
C ILE A 88 -0.06 -2.50 -4.72
N TYR A 89 0.55 -3.67 -4.79
CA TYR A 89 0.25 -4.66 -5.83
C TYR A 89 -1.20 -5.16 -5.76
N TYR A 90 -1.69 -5.53 -4.57
CA TYR A 90 -3.06 -5.98 -4.40
C TYR A 90 -4.08 -4.89 -4.73
N ARG A 91 -3.80 -3.63 -4.38
CA ARG A 91 -4.67 -2.50 -4.74
C ARG A 91 -4.83 -2.32 -6.24
N ASN A 92 -3.76 -2.54 -6.98
CA ASN A 92 -3.69 -2.27 -8.41
C ASN A 92 -3.93 -3.53 -9.26
N THR A 93 -4.39 -4.61 -8.64
CA THR A 93 -4.80 -5.87 -9.28
C THR A 93 -6.22 -6.23 -8.84
N GLY A 94 -6.83 -7.21 -9.52
CA GLY A 94 -8.10 -7.80 -9.08
C GLY A 94 -8.03 -8.57 -7.75
N ALA A 95 -6.82 -8.78 -7.21
CA ALA A 95 -6.59 -9.58 -6.01
C ALA A 95 -7.01 -8.87 -4.71
N MET A 96 -7.32 -7.56 -4.76
CA MET A 96 -7.69 -6.76 -3.57
C MET A 96 -8.83 -7.38 -2.74
N LYS A 97 -9.75 -8.09 -3.39
CA LYS A 97 -10.87 -8.78 -2.72
C LYS A 97 -10.41 -9.82 -1.71
N ASN A 98 -9.22 -10.40 -1.92
CA ASN A 98 -8.66 -11.48 -1.10
C ASN A 98 -7.63 -10.99 -0.08
N MET A 99 -7.42 -9.67 0.03
CA MET A 99 -6.43 -9.11 0.93
C MET A 99 -6.83 -9.33 2.40
N PRO A 100 -5.93 -9.86 3.26
CA PRO A 100 -6.16 -9.98 4.69
C PRO A 100 -6.38 -8.61 5.34
N ASP A 101 -7.40 -8.48 6.19
CA ASP A 101 -7.74 -7.22 6.82
C ASP A 101 -6.64 -6.71 7.77
N ALA A 102 -5.83 -7.61 8.33
CA ALA A 102 -4.67 -7.28 9.17
C ALA A 102 -3.58 -6.48 8.43
N LEU A 103 -3.61 -6.42 7.10
CA LEU A 103 -2.70 -5.60 6.30
C LEU A 103 -3.24 -4.18 6.04
N LEU A 104 -4.54 -3.94 6.32
CA LEU A 104 -5.21 -2.64 6.15
C LEU A 104 -5.42 -1.89 7.47
N SER A 105 -5.18 -2.56 8.61
CA SER A 105 -5.40 -2.05 9.97
C SER A 105 -4.39 -1.00 10.40
#